data_AF-Q742R6-F1
#
_entry.id   AF-Q742R6-F1
#
_cell.length_a   1.000
_cell.length_b   1.000
_cell.length_c   1.000
_cell.angle_alpha   90.00
_cell.angle_beta   90.00
_cell.angle_gamma   90.00
#
_symmetry.space_group_name_H-M   'P 1'
#
loop_
_entity.id
_entity.type
_entity.pdbx_description
1 polymer ?
#
loop_
_entity_poly.entity_id
_entity_poly.type
_entity_poly.pdbx_seq_one_letter_code
_entity_poly.pdbx_strand_id
1 'polypeptide(L)'
;MWQSNRVRSIVALVAALLCAGVLAAPPSLAGPTVCDYPACTPGIMPHQVLGAPCDNTTYYVFGVDDSVVPPGAQPGRLMFCGSPRRYQPRWFRSPPMAGVKEENTECQNYQNYVAQAPDGLFLVCYPHDGIMSWIRADT
;
A
#
# COMPACT_ATOMS: atom_id res chain seq x y z
N MET A 1 34.93 7.35 -53.02
CA MET A 1 34.16 6.11 -52.77
C MET A 1 34.31 5.54 -51.34
N TRP A 2 35.20 6.06 -50.48
CA TRP A 2 35.51 5.48 -49.15
C TRP A 2 34.69 6.04 -47.95
N GLN A 3 34.04 7.20 -48.10
CA GLN A 3 33.27 7.82 -47.01
C GLN A 3 31.84 7.24 -46.83
N SER A 4 31.26 6.63 -47.86
CA SER A 4 29.85 6.19 -47.82
C SER A 4 29.60 4.96 -46.94
N ASN A 5 30.58 4.08 -46.75
CA ASN A 5 30.42 2.88 -45.93
C ASN A 5 30.49 3.18 -44.42
N ARG A 6 31.28 4.18 -44.00
CA ARG A 6 31.42 4.55 -42.59
C ARG A 6 30.12 5.11 -42.01
N VAL A 7 29.41 5.96 -42.78
CA VAL A 7 28.13 6.54 -42.37
C VAL A 7 27.04 5.47 -42.23
N ARG A 8 27.00 4.50 -43.17
CA ARG A 8 26.05 3.37 -43.11
C ARG A 8 26.29 2.47 -41.88
N SER A 9 27.54 2.19 -41.54
CA SER A 9 27.89 1.39 -40.36
C SER A 9 27.54 2.07 -39.05
N ILE A 10 27.71 3.39 -38.95
CA ILE A 10 27.38 4.15 -37.74
C ILE A 10 25.87 4.19 -37.52
N VAL A 11 25.08 4.42 -38.56
CA VAL A 11 23.61 4.44 -38.47
C VAL A 11 23.05 3.07 -38.05
N ALA A 12 23.59 1.97 -38.58
CA ALA A 12 23.18 0.62 -38.23
C ALA A 12 23.46 0.29 -36.75
N LEU A 13 24.61 0.73 -36.21
CA LEU A 13 24.97 0.54 -34.80
C LEU A 13 24.07 1.32 -33.85
N VAL A 14 23.74 2.57 -34.19
CA VAL A 14 22.84 3.41 -33.38
C VAL A 14 21.42 2.86 -33.37
N ALA A 15 20.92 2.36 -34.51
CA ALA A 15 19.59 1.74 -34.59
C ALA A 15 19.51 0.44 -33.76
N ALA A 16 20.56 -0.39 -33.76
CA ALA A 16 20.60 -1.61 -32.95
C ALA A 16 20.59 -1.34 -31.44
N LEU A 17 21.26 -0.27 -31.00
CA LEU A 17 21.31 0.14 -29.58
C LEU A 17 19.96 0.68 -29.08
N LEU A 18 19.16 1.31 -29.94
CA LEU A 18 17.84 1.84 -29.57
C LEU A 18 16.78 0.73 -29.39
N CYS A 19 16.91 -0.40 -30.08
CA CYS A 19 15.97 -1.52 -29.95
C CYS A 19 16.21 -2.38 -28.68
N ALA A 20 17.41 -2.33 -28.08
CA ALA A 20 17.75 -3.17 -26.93
C ALA A 20 17.18 -2.66 -25.59
N GLY A 21 16.65 -1.43 -25.53
CA GLY A 21 16.24 -0.79 -24.28
C GLY A 21 14.81 -1.05 -23.80
N VAL A 22 13.95 -1.76 -24.57
CA VAL A 22 12.49 -1.72 -24.38
C VAL A 22 11.89 -2.99 -23.74
N LEU A 23 12.68 -4.01 -23.39
CA LEU A 23 12.13 -5.33 -23.01
C LEU A 23 12.28 -5.74 -21.54
N ALA A 24 12.86 -4.91 -20.67
CA ALA A 24 12.84 -5.20 -19.24
C ALA A 24 11.53 -4.67 -18.63
N ALA A 25 10.46 -5.47 -18.72
CA ALA A 25 9.30 -5.26 -17.85
C ALA A 25 9.77 -5.32 -16.39
N PRO A 26 9.30 -4.41 -15.51
CA PRO A 26 9.61 -4.53 -14.10
C PRO A 26 9.16 -5.91 -13.61
N PRO A 27 9.94 -6.59 -12.76
CA PRO A 27 9.53 -7.88 -12.22
C PRO A 27 8.19 -7.69 -11.49
N SER A 28 7.10 -8.25 -12.01
CA SER A 28 5.85 -8.35 -11.25
C SER A 28 6.06 -9.47 -10.23
N LEU A 29 6.45 -9.11 -9.02
CA LEU A 29 6.32 -10.04 -7.89
C LEU A 29 4.83 -10.21 -7.65
N ALA A 30 4.28 -11.37 -8.01
CA ALA A 30 2.98 -11.76 -7.51
C ALA A 30 3.08 -11.72 -5.98
N GLY A 31 2.37 -10.77 -5.36
CA GLY A 31 2.26 -10.72 -3.92
C GLY A 31 1.73 -12.05 -3.39
N PRO A 32 1.91 -12.33 -2.09
CA PRO A 32 1.34 -13.54 -1.51
C PRO A 32 -0.16 -13.64 -1.85
N THR A 33 -0.64 -14.85 -2.15
CA THR A 33 -2.05 -15.10 -2.48
C THR A 33 -2.99 -14.70 -1.34
N VAL A 34 -2.46 -14.65 -0.12
CA VAL A 34 -3.13 -14.11 1.07
C VAL A 34 -2.27 -12.98 1.61
N CYS A 35 -2.85 -11.79 1.72
CA CYS A 35 -2.16 -10.64 2.30
C CYS A 35 -2.53 -10.47 3.78
N ASP A 36 -1.66 -10.93 4.67
CA ASP A 36 -1.89 -10.91 6.13
C ASP A 36 -1.06 -9.84 6.87
N TYR A 37 -0.41 -8.92 6.15
CA TYR A 37 0.48 -7.93 6.73
C TYR A 37 0.45 -6.59 5.97
N PRO A 38 0.87 -5.48 6.58
CA PRO A 38 0.72 -4.16 5.97
C PRO A 38 1.47 -4.00 4.64
N ALA A 39 2.68 -4.55 4.54
CA ALA A 39 3.54 -4.34 3.37
C ALA A 39 3.01 -4.97 2.06
N CYS A 40 2.09 -5.93 2.12
CA CYS A 40 1.42 -6.47 0.93
C CYS A 40 0.08 -5.78 0.64
N THR A 41 -0.39 -4.89 1.52
CA THR A 41 -1.71 -4.28 1.37
C THR A 41 -1.67 -3.24 0.26
N PRO A 42 -2.58 -3.29 -0.72
CA PRO A 42 -2.62 -2.30 -1.79
C PRO A 42 -3.06 -0.94 -1.27
N GLY A 43 -2.46 0.12 -1.81
CA GLY A 43 -2.89 1.50 -1.52
C GLY A 43 -2.37 2.10 -0.22
N ILE A 44 -1.40 1.45 0.46
CA ILE A 44 -0.70 2.06 1.60
C ILE A 44 0.05 3.30 1.13
N MET A 45 -0.38 4.48 1.58
CA MET A 45 0.23 5.75 1.20
C MET A 45 1.60 5.93 1.89
N PRO A 46 2.68 6.16 1.13
CA PRO A 46 3.99 6.44 1.74
C PRO A 46 4.06 7.90 2.22
N HIS A 47 5.08 8.21 3.04
CA HIS A 47 5.46 9.58 3.40
C HIS A 47 4.38 10.38 4.16
N GLN A 48 3.59 9.71 4.99
CA GLN A 48 2.52 10.37 5.77
C GLN A 48 3.06 10.97 7.07
N VAL A 49 2.61 12.20 7.38
CA VAL A 49 3.06 12.93 8.57
C VAL A 49 1.99 12.87 9.66
N LEU A 50 2.38 12.47 10.87
CA LEU A 50 1.47 12.41 12.02
C LEU A 50 0.77 13.77 12.26
N GLY A 51 -0.55 13.75 12.31
CA GLY A 51 -1.38 14.94 12.54
C GLY A 51 -1.59 15.83 11.32
N ALA A 52 -0.97 15.55 10.17
CA ALA A 52 -1.28 16.25 8.92
C ALA A 52 -2.73 15.97 8.48
N PRO A 53 -3.38 16.93 7.77
CA PRO A 53 -4.74 16.72 7.25
C PRO A 53 -4.77 15.61 6.19
N CYS A 54 -5.93 14.97 6.05
CA CYS A 54 -6.19 13.94 5.04
C CYS A 54 -7.65 14.00 4.56
N ASP A 55 -7.93 13.42 3.39
CA ASP A 55 -9.19 13.65 2.67
C ASP A 55 -10.22 12.53 2.77
N ASN A 56 -9.80 11.28 3.03
CA ASN A 56 -10.68 10.11 3.03
C ASN A 56 -10.49 9.25 4.29
N THR A 57 -11.56 9.05 5.04
CA THR A 57 -11.59 8.26 6.30
C THR A 57 -12.30 6.92 6.15
N THR A 58 -12.70 6.54 4.93
CA THR A 58 -13.48 5.32 4.68
C THR A 58 -12.72 4.32 3.80
N TYR A 59 -12.10 4.78 2.71
CA TYR A 59 -11.42 3.92 1.74
C TYR A 59 -9.94 4.29 1.62
N TYR A 60 -9.08 3.27 1.51
CA TYR A 60 -7.62 3.41 1.38
C TYR A 60 -7.04 4.34 2.44
N VAL A 61 -7.46 4.16 3.69
CA VAL A 61 -7.16 5.11 4.78
C VAL A 61 -5.77 4.94 5.37
N PHE A 62 -5.04 3.88 4.97
CA PHE A 62 -3.78 3.51 5.61
C PHE A 62 -2.57 4.14 4.91
N GLY A 63 -1.56 4.44 5.70
CA GLY A 63 -0.30 4.98 5.22
C GLY A 63 0.85 4.65 6.17
N VAL A 64 2.06 5.01 5.78
CA VAL A 64 3.27 4.85 6.58
C VAL A 64 4.01 6.17 6.68
N ASP A 65 4.62 6.43 7.83
CA ASP A 65 5.50 7.59 7.99
C ASP A 65 6.90 7.34 7.40
N ASP A 66 7.72 8.38 7.40
CA ASP A 66 9.12 8.32 6.95
C ASP A 66 10.08 7.77 8.01
N SER A 67 9.56 7.38 9.18
CA SER A 67 10.41 6.90 10.26
C SER A 67 11.02 5.57 9.89
N VAL A 68 12.27 5.35 10.25
CA VAL A 68 12.90 4.03 10.16
C VAL A 68 12.79 3.34 11.51
N VAL A 69 12.10 2.20 11.59
CA VAL A 69 11.97 1.44 12.84
C VAL A 69 13.13 0.45 12.96
N PRO A 70 14.04 0.56 13.95
CA PRO A 70 15.08 -0.44 14.20
C PRO A 70 14.51 -1.69 14.92
N PRO A 71 15.10 -2.89 14.77
CA PRO A 71 16.28 -3.24 13.97
C PRO A 71 15.87 -3.80 12.59
N GLY A 72 16.41 -3.21 11.53
CA GLY A 72 16.06 -3.53 10.15
C GLY A 72 15.08 -2.50 9.62
N ALA A 73 15.54 -1.67 8.69
CA ALA A 73 14.82 -0.52 8.14
C ALA A 73 13.52 -0.93 7.45
N GLN A 74 12.50 -1.22 8.25
CA GLN A 74 11.14 -1.44 7.79
C GLN A 74 10.55 -0.07 7.45
N PRO A 75 9.77 0.04 6.35
CA PRO A 75 9.04 1.25 6.02
C PRO A 75 8.21 1.67 7.24
N GLY A 76 8.05 2.99 7.41
CA GLY A 76 7.76 3.57 8.70
C GLY A 76 6.45 3.13 9.36
N ARG A 77 6.21 3.65 10.55
CA ARG A 77 5.13 3.18 11.40
C ARG A 77 3.79 3.35 10.67
N LEU A 78 2.96 2.32 10.76
CA LEU A 78 1.62 2.34 10.17
C LEU A 78 0.74 3.43 10.80
N MET A 79 0.04 4.13 9.92
CA MET A 79 -0.83 5.25 10.18
C MET A 79 -2.20 5.00 9.54
N PHE A 80 -3.23 5.67 10.04
CA PHE A 80 -4.53 5.71 9.38
C PHE A 80 -5.08 7.15 9.36
N CYS A 81 -5.80 7.49 8.31
CA CYS A 81 -6.58 8.71 8.22
C CYS A 81 -7.90 8.52 8.95
N GLY A 82 -8.15 9.34 9.97
CA GLY A 82 -9.37 9.28 10.76
C GLY A 82 -9.88 10.67 11.10
N SER A 83 -11.13 10.78 11.50
CA SER A 83 -11.73 12.02 11.99
C SER A 83 -12.43 11.76 13.33
N PRO A 84 -11.96 12.36 14.44
CA PRO A 84 -12.78 12.44 15.65
C PRO A 84 -14.06 13.23 15.35
N ARG A 85 -15.20 12.84 15.96
CA ARG A 85 -16.49 13.50 15.71
C ARG A 85 -16.36 15.03 15.75
N ARG A 86 -16.71 15.69 14.62
CA ARG A 86 -16.69 17.16 14.39
C ARG A 86 -15.33 17.81 14.09
N TYR A 87 -14.26 17.03 13.89
CA TYR A 87 -12.95 17.59 13.54
C TYR A 87 -12.54 17.25 12.10
N GLN A 88 -11.69 18.09 11.51
CA GLN A 88 -11.10 17.80 10.21
C GLN A 88 -10.27 16.50 10.28
N PRO A 89 -10.36 15.60 9.28
CA PRO A 89 -9.60 14.36 9.30
C PRO A 89 -8.10 14.60 9.31
N ARG A 90 -7.38 13.74 10.04
CA ARG A 90 -5.92 13.80 10.19
C ARG A 90 -5.32 12.40 10.26
N TRP A 91 -4.00 12.33 10.07
CA TRP A 91 -3.24 11.10 10.25
C TRP A 91 -2.99 10.79 11.72
N PHE A 92 -3.35 9.57 12.13
CA PHE A 92 -3.12 9.03 13.47
C PHE A 92 -2.29 7.74 13.40
N ARG A 93 -1.68 7.36 14.52
CA ARG A 93 -0.98 6.07 14.63
C ARG A 93 -2.00 4.94 14.60
N SER A 94 -1.80 3.98 13.68
CA SER A 94 -2.71 2.86 13.52
C SER A 94 -2.51 1.80 14.61
N PRO A 95 -3.58 1.09 15.02
CA PRO A 95 -3.46 -0.25 15.61
C PRO A 95 -2.73 -1.21 14.65
N PRO A 96 -2.31 -2.39 15.13
CA PRO A 96 -1.74 -3.44 14.28
C PRO A 96 -2.71 -3.83 13.14
N MET A 97 -2.17 -4.03 11.94
CA MET A 97 -2.96 -4.34 10.75
C MET A 97 -2.75 -5.78 10.28
N ALA A 98 -3.86 -6.46 10.00
CA ALA A 98 -3.93 -7.85 9.54
C ALA A 98 -3.93 -8.00 8.01
N GLY A 99 -3.57 -6.95 7.27
CA GLY A 99 -3.55 -6.93 5.82
C GLY A 99 -4.94 -6.76 5.19
N VAL A 100 -5.27 -7.62 4.23
CA VAL A 100 -6.54 -7.60 3.48
C VAL A 100 -7.50 -8.66 4.04
N LYS A 101 -8.73 -8.25 4.40
CA LYS A 101 -9.77 -9.11 4.98
C LYS A 101 -11.14 -8.81 4.40
N GLU A 102 -12.01 -9.80 4.38
CA GLU A 102 -13.38 -9.63 3.88
C GLU A 102 -14.30 -9.12 5.00
N GLU A 103 -15.16 -8.15 4.68
CA GLU A 103 -16.19 -7.65 5.61
C GLU A 103 -17.11 -8.81 6.04
N ASN A 104 -17.56 -8.78 7.30
CA ASN A 104 -18.43 -9.78 7.94
C ASN A 104 -17.81 -11.18 8.13
N THR A 105 -16.51 -11.36 7.86
CA THR A 105 -15.83 -12.63 8.20
C THR A 105 -15.30 -12.64 9.62
N GLU A 106 -15.19 -13.83 10.21
CA GLU A 106 -14.73 -14.00 11.60
C GLU A 106 -13.28 -13.55 11.81
N CYS A 107 -13.01 -12.90 12.95
CA CYS A 107 -11.72 -12.28 13.25
C CYS A 107 -11.19 -12.60 14.65
N GLN A 108 -11.59 -13.72 15.26
CA GLN A 108 -11.33 -14.04 16.68
C GLN A 108 -9.85 -13.89 17.12
N ASN A 109 -8.88 -14.16 16.23
CA ASN A 109 -7.44 -14.04 16.51
C ASN A 109 -6.87 -12.61 16.33
N TYR A 110 -7.70 -11.65 15.93
CA TYR A 110 -7.31 -10.30 15.52
C TYR A 110 -7.99 -9.23 16.37
N GLN A 111 -8.31 -9.53 17.63
CA GLN A 111 -8.93 -8.56 18.52
C GLN A 111 -8.09 -7.27 18.62
N ASN A 112 -8.73 -6.12 18.40
CA ASN A 112 -8.09 -4.79 18.34
C ASN A 112 -7.15 -4.57 17.14
N TYR A 113 -7.15 -5.46 16.14
CA TYR A 113 -6.48 -5.22 14.86
C TYR A 113 -7.42 -4.51 13.91
N VAL A 114 -6.80 -3.89 12.92
CA VAL A 114 -7.46 -3.30 11.76
C VAL A 114 -7.13 -4.08 10.49
N ALA A 115 -7.94 -3.93 9.46
CA ALA A 115 -7.69 -4.49 8.14
C ALA A 115 -8.23 -3.57 7.06
N GLN A 116 -7.86 -3.86 5.82
CA GLN A 116 -8.46 -3.24 4.65
C GLN A 116 -9.27 -4.29 3.88
N ALA A 117 -10.47 -3.94 3.40
CA ALA A 117 -11.17 -4.80 2.46
C ALA A 117 -10.51 -4.78 1.07
N PRO A 118 -10.80 -5.76 0.19
CA PRO A 118 -10.26 -5.76 -1.18
C PRO A 118 -10.61 -4.50 -1.98
N ASP A 119 -11.73 -3.85 -1.67
CA ASP A 119 -12.19 -2.59 -2.26
C ASP A 119 -11.59 -1.35 -1.58
N GLY A 120 -10.74 -1.53 -0.58
CA GLY A 120 -10.10 -0.44 0.17
C GLY A 120 -10.81 -0.05 1.46
N LEU A 121 -11.96 -0.65 1.80
CA LEU A 121 -12.72 -0.24 2.98
C LEU A 121 -11.95 -0.42 4.29
N PHE A 122 -12.08 0.54 5.21
CA PHE A 122 -11.47 0.46 6.53
C PHE A 122 -12.25 -0.48 7.46
N LEU A 123 -11.61 -1.58 7.87
CA LEU A 123 -12.18 -2.59 8.75
C LEU A 123 -11.53 -2.59 10.12
N VAL A 124 -12.33 -2.89 11.14
CA VAL A 124 -11.90 -3.18 12.51
C VAL A 124 -12.46 -4.53 12.95
N CYS A 125 -11.67 -5.30 13.67
CA CYS A 125 -12.15 -6.52 14.30
C CYS A 125 -12.82 -6.19 15.63
N TYR A 126 -14.14 -6.36 15.72
CA TYR A 126 -14.91 -5.99 16.89
C TYR A 126 -16.06 -6.99 17.17
N PRO A 127 -16.49 -7.18 18.43
CA PRO A 127 -17.66 -8.00 18.73
C PRO A 127 -18.96 -7.32 18.29
N HIS A 128 -19.75 -8.01 17.47
CA HIS A 128 -21.10 -7.61 17.06
C HIS A 128 -21.98 -8.86 16.93
N ASP A 129 -23.26 -8.79 17.32
CA ASP A 129 -24.20 -9.92 17.28
C ASP A 129 -23.70 -11.22 17.95
N GLY A 130 -22.85 -11.09 18.98
CA GLY A 130 -22.27 -12.25 19.68
C GLY A 130 -21.13 -12.97 18.94
N ILE A 131 -20.69 -12.44 17.80
CA ILE A 131 -19.52 -12.93 17.05
C ILE A 131 -18.43 -11.84 16.94
N MET A 132 -17.17 -12.24 16.88
CA MET A 132 -16.06 -11.34 16.54
C MET A 132 -15.87 -11.35 15.03
N SER A 133 -16.20 -10.26 14.34
CA SER A 133 -16.09 -10.17 12.88
C SER A 133 -15.44 -8.87 12.42
N TRP A 134 -14.95 -8.87 11.18
CA TRP A 134 -14.47 -7.66 10.51
C TRP A 134 -15.66 -6.79 10.12
N ILE A 135 -15.78 -5.64 10.77
CA ILE A 135 -16.84 -4.68 10.50
C ILE A 135 -16.24 -3.35 10.02
N ARG A 136 -17.08 -2.53 9.41
CA ARG A 136 -16.69 -1.19 8.98
C ARG A 136 -16.34 -0.32 10.18
N ALA A 137 -15.26 0.44 10.07
CA ALA A 137 -14.82 1.37 11.10
C ALA A 137 -15.38 2.79 10.94
N ASP A 138 -16.14 3.06 9.87
CA ASP A 138 -16.73 4.36 9.55
C ASP A 138 -18.17 4.55 10.08
N THR A 139 -18.76 3.51 10.67
CA THR A 139 -20.12 3.49 11.24
C THR A 139 -20.10 3.63 12.76
#